data_AF-W9QYH0-F1
#
_entry.id   AF-W9QYH0-F1
#
_cell.length_a   1.000
_cell.length_b   1.000
_cell.length_c   1.000
_cell.angle_alpha   90.00
_cell.angle_beta   90.00
_cell.angle_gamma   90.00
#
_symmetry.space_group_name_H-M   'P 1'
#
loop_
_entity.id
_entity.type
_entity.pdbx_description
1 polymer ?
#
loop_
_entity_poly.entity_id
_entity_poly.type
_entity_poly.pdbx_seq_one_letter_code
_entity_poly.pdbx_strand_id
1 'polypeptide(L)'
;MASSIRHLRRLSTAAKPPISISRAKTMLRGEHDPDKALEIYSSVSDRYSSPTISRYAQDLTVRRLAKSRRFDDIESFLESHKKDPKIKQEPFLSSLIRSYGQAGMFGHALKTFEQMEELGTPRSAISFNSLLSACNQSKLFDKVLQLFDEIPKKYGVSPDGISYGILVRAYCQKGETDKAMETLSEMEKNGVEVSVVVYTTIMDALYKKGEAEEAEKLWETMAKKGCEADVAASNVRIGHSQGGTPEKIKALIEEMSNAGLKPDTISYNYLMTSYCKSGMIEKAKKVYEELNGNGCNPNAATFRTLVYYLCRSGDVERGYKVFKKSVMMHKIPDFNTIKILVEGLVKKKKIREARGMLRTIKKKFPANVLNSWKKVEESLGLASDSDEQSAGDEDKEAAA
;
A
#
# COMPACT_ATOMS: atom_id res chain seq x y z
N MET A 1 -18.78 2.67 32.75
CA MET A 1 -17.51 3.39 32.47
C MET A 1 -16.30 2.90 33.30
N ALA A 2 -16.18 1.59 33.59
CA ALA A 2 -15.00 1.04 34.30
C ALA A 2 -14.60 -0.39 33.84
N SER A 3 -15.08 -0.84 32.67
CA SER A 3 -14.91 -2.23 32.20
C SER A 3 -13.88 -2.40 31.08
N SER A 4 -13.56 -1.36 30.30
CA SER A 4 -12.65 -1.49 29.14
C SER A 4 -11.14 -1.36 29.47
N ILE A 5 -10.77 -1.03 30.71
CA ILE A 5 -9.35 -0.90 31.12
C ILE A 5 -8.73 -2.27 31.46
N ARG A 6 -9.53 -3.33 31.60
CA ARG A 6 -9.02 -4.67 31.96
C ARG A 6 -8.36 -5.44 30.81
N HIS A 7 -8.58 -5.06 29.55
CA HIS A 7 -7.94 -5.75 28.41
C HIS A 7 -6.55 -5.22 28.04
N LEU A 8 -6.20 -3.99 28.41
CA LEU A 8 -4.82 -3.48 28.24
C LEU A 8 -3.87 -3.90 29.38
N ARG A 9 -4.41 -4.39 30.51
CA ARG A 9 -3.62 -4.84 31.67
C ARG A 9 -3.31 -6.34 31.70
N ARG A 10 -3.70 -7.11 30.68
CA ARG A 10 -3.41 -8.55 30.56
C ARG A 10 -2.50 -8.90 29.36
N LEU A 11 -1.56 -8.03 29.03
CA LEU A 11 -0.41 -8.38 28.20
C LEU A 11 0.79 -8.68 29.13
N SER A 12 1.04 -9.97 29.34
CA SER A 12 2.30 -10.59 29.80
C SER A 12 3.00 -10.01 31.04
N THR A 13 2.92 -10.75 32.16
CA THR A 13 3.81 -10.61 33.34
C THR A 13 5.24 -11.12 33.11
N ALA A 14 5.71 -11.14 31.86
CA ALA A 14 7.13 -11.31 31.53
C ALA A 14 7.52 -10.18 30.58
N ALA A 15 8.29 -9.22 31.08
CA ALA A 15 8.85 -8.13 30.28
C ALA A 15 9.85 -8.74 29.28
N LYS A 16 9.40 -8.95 28.04
CA LYS A 16 10.28 -9.29 26.93
C LYS A 16 11.31 -8.16 26.78
N PRO A 17 12.59 -8.49 26.50
CA PRO A 17 13.63 -7.47 26.39
C PRO A 17 13.24 -6.46 25.29
N PRO A 18 13.49 -5.16 25.52
CA PRO A 18 13.15 -4.12 24.57
C PRO A 18 13.77 -4.40 23.20
N ILE A 19 12.96 -4.35 22.14
CA ILE A 19 13.44 -4.57 20.78
C ILE A 19 13.90 -3.26 20.14
N SER A 20 14.94 -3.34 19.30
CA SER A 20 15.37 -2.20 18.49
C SER A 20 14.30 -1.82 17.46
N ILE A 21 14.26 -0.55 17.06
CA ILE A 21 13.20 -0.07 16.17
C ILE A 21 13.34 -0.64 14.75
N SER A 22 14.57 -0.91 14.30
CA SER A 22 14.82 -1.61 13.03
C SER A 22 14.25 -3.03 13.04
N ARG A 23 14.37 -3.73 14.18
CA ARG A 23 13.79 -5.06 14.38
C ARG A 23 12.27 -5.00 14.43
N ALA A 24 11.69 -4.06 15.18
CA ALA A 24 10.25 -3.84 15.25
C ALA A 24 9.64 -3.56 13.86
N LYS A 25 10.31 -2.72 13.06
CA LYS A 25 9.93 -2.43 11.66
C LYS A 25 9.89 -3.69 10.80
N THR A 26 10.90 -4.54 10.88
CA THR A 26 10.95 -5.79 10.13
C THR A 26 9.85 -6.75 10.57
N MET A 27 9.59 -6.84 11.87
CA MET A 27 8.52 -7.67 12.44
C MET A 27 7.13 -7.17 12.01
N LEU A 28 6.84 -5.86 12.15
CA LEU A 28 5.55 -5.26 11.75
C LEU A 28 5.26 -5.37 10.25
N ARG A 29 6.30 -5.44 9.41
CA ARG A 29 6.12 -5.65 7.96
C ARG A 29 5.57 -7.04 7.64
N GLY A 30 6.03 -8.07 8.36
CA GLY A 30 5.60 -9.46 8.20
C GLY A 30 4.42 -9.85 9.08
N GLU A 31 4.10 -9.06 10.11
CA GLU A 31 3.00 -9.35 11.02
C GLU A 31 1.66 -8.85 10.44
N HIS A 32 0.68 -9.75 10.46
CA HIS A 32 -0.66 -9.53 9.94
C HIS A 32 -1.72 -9.57 11.05
N ASP A 33 -1.37 -10.09 12.22
CA ASP A 33 -2.21 -10.10 13.41
C ASP A 33 -2.22 -8.73 14.11
N PRO A 34 -3.40 -8.14 14.38
CA PRO A 34 -3.49 -6.82 15.01
C PRO A 34 -3.01 -6.78 16.46
N ASP A 35 -3.20 -7.86 17.23
CA ASP A 35 -2.77 -7.93 18.64
C ASP A 35 -1.26 -8.05 18.74
N LYS A 36 -0.65 -8.88 17.90
CA LYS A 36 0.81 -8.97 17.82
C LYS A 36 1.43 -7.67 17.31
N ALA A 37 0.77 -6.96 16.40
CA ALA A 37 1.24 -5.64 15.96
C ALA A 37 1.30 -4.63 17.12
N LEU A 38 0.26 -4.62 17.97
CA LEU A 38 0.26 -3.82 19.20
C LEU A 38 1.34 -4.26 20.19
N GLU A 39 1.53 -5.58 20.38
CA GLU A 39 2.58 -6.12 21.24
C GLU A 39 3.99 -5.70 20.76
N ILE A 40 4.25 -5.83 19.46
CA ILE A 40 5.51 -5.42 18.83
C ILE A 40 5.73 -3.91 19.03
N TYR A 41 4.68 -3.09 18.84
CA TYR A 41 4.78 -1.65 19.09
C TYR A 41 5.12 -1.35 20.56
N SER A 42 4.43 -1.98 21.50
CA SER A 42 4.62 -1.77 22.94
C SER A 42 5.99 -2.23 23.47
N SER A 43 6.66 -3.14 22.75
CA SER A 43 7.99 -3.64 23.11
C SER A 43 9.15 -2.80 22.56
N VAL A 44 8.84 -1.73 21.80
CA VAL A 44 9.86 -0.78 21.32
C VAL A 44 10.39 0.03 22.50
N SER A 45 11.70 0.02 22.70
CA SER A 45 12.36 0.79 23.76
C SER A 45 12.18 2.30 23.58
N ASP A 46 11.74 3.00 24.62
CA ASP A 46 11.73 4.47 24.67
C ASP A 46 13.13 5.09 24.51
N ARG A 47 14.19 4.35 24.86
CA ARG A 47 15.59 4.83 24.84
C ARG A 47 16.15 5.05 23.43
N TYR A 48 15.47 4.57 22.39
CA TYR A 48 15.93 4.70 20.99
C TYR A 48 14.96 5.51 20.10
N SER A 49 13.91 6.09 20.69
CA SER A 49 12.78 6.70 19.97
C SER A 49 13.15 8.01 19.26
N SER A 50 13.74 7.90 18.07
CA SER A 50 13.73 9.00 17.09
C SER A 50 12.28 9.31 16.66
N PRO A 51 11.86 10.59 16.62
CA PRO A 51 10.51 10.98 16.20
C PRO A 51 10.06 10.36 14.87
N THR A 52 11.00 10.21 13.93
CA THR A 52 10.72 9.67 12.59
C THR A 52 10.43 8.17 12.59
N ILE A 53 11.00 7.42 13.52
CA ILE A 53 10.92 5.95 13.54
C ILE A 53 9.74 5.47 14.40
N SER A 54 9.44 6.16 15.50
CA SER A 54 8.19 5.98 16.26
C SER A 54 6.97 6.22 15.36
N ARG A 55 7.03 7.27 14.53
CA ARG A 55 6.04 7.58 13.50
C ARG A 55 5.77 6.42 12.51
N TYR A 56 6.81 5.70 12.08
CA TYR A 56 6.65 4.59 11.13
C TYR A 56 6.03 3.35 11.78
N ALA A 57 6.43 3.03 13.01
CA ALA A 57 5.82 1.94 13.76
C ALA A 57 4.33 2.24 14.02
N GLN A 58 4.01 3.47 14.42
CA GLN A 58 2.62 3.95 14.60
C GLN A 58 1.80 3.79 13.32
N ASP A 59 2.33 4.22 12.16
CA ASP A 59 1.68 4.11 10.85
C ASP A 59 1.30 2.66 10.49
N LEU A 60 2.23 1.72 10.70
CA LEU A 60 1.99 0.31 10.44
C LEU A 60 0.94 -0.26 11.37
N THR A 61 1.02 0.03 12.67
CA THR A 61 0.04 -0.45 13.67
C THR A 61 -1.36 0.07 13.36
N VAL A 62 -1.51 1.39 13.13
CA VAL A 62 -2.80 2.00 12.79
C VAL A 62 -3.36 1.41 11.49
N ARG A 63 -2.53 1.24 10.47
CA ARG A 63 -2.95 0.60 9.20
C ARG A 63 -3.42 -0.84 9.41
N ARG A 64 -2.82 -1.59 10.33
CA ARG A 64 -3.24 -2.97 10.65
C ARG A 64 -4.58 -2.98 11.38
N LEU A 65 -4.74 -2.15 12.39
CA LEU A 65 -6.00 -2.02 13.13
C LEU A 65 -7.15 -1.56 12.23
N ALA A 66 -6.89 -0.59 11.34
CA ALA A 66 -7.87 -0.08 10.38
C ALA A 66 -8.34 -1.17 9.41
N LYS A 67 -7.41 -1.99 8.88
CA LYS A 67 -7.76 -3.15 8.04
C LYS A 67 -8.59 -4.19 8.78
N SER A 68 -8.37 -4.34 10.08
CA SER A 68 -9.16 -5.23 10.95
C SER A 68 -10.43 -4.59 11.50
N ARG A 69 -10.76 -3.35 11.09
CA ARG A 69 -11.93 -2.57 11.55
C ARG A 69 -11.99 -2.36 13.07
N ARG A 70 -10.83 -2.33 13.74
CA ARG A 70 -10.71 -2.12 15.19
C ARG A 70 -10.59 -0.64 15.52
N PHE A 71 -11.62 0.15 15.23
CA PHE A 71 -11.56 1.61 15.33
C PHE A 71 -11.44 2.12 16.78
N ASP A 72 -12.11 1.47 17.73
CA ASP A 72 -12.03 1.81 19.17
C ASP A 72 -10.60 1.64 19.72
N ASP A 73 -9.87 0.64 19.24
CA ASP A 73 -8.48 0.41 19.62
C ASP A 73 -7.56 1.46 19.00
N ILE A 74 -7.85 1.93 17.78
CA ILE A 74 -7.10 3.03 17.14
C ILE A 74 -7.29 4.32 17.94
N GLU A 75 -8.53 4.63 18.31
CA GLU A 75 -8.85 5.79 19.13
C GLU A 75 -8.11 5.72 20.48
N SER A 76 -8.27 4.61 21.20
CA SER A 76 -7.62 4.40 22.50
C SER A 76 -6.09 4.51 22.39
N PHE A 77 -5.51 3.94 21.34
CA PHE A 77 -4.07 3.98 21.06
C PHE A 77 -3.57 5.41 20.78
N LEU A 78 -4.21 6.14 19.87
CA LEU A 78 -3.77 7.49 19.49
C LEU A 78 -4.07 8.54 20.57
N GLU A 79 -5.18 8.40 21.31
CA GLU A 79 -5.47 9.25 22.46
C GLU A 79 -4.46 9.01 23.61
N SER A 80 -3.94 7.79 23.77
CA SER A 80 -2.88 7.53 24.74
C SER A 80 -1.59 8.31 24.45
N HIS A 81 -1.26 8.50 23.16
CA HIS A 81 -0.08 9.27 22.73
C HIS A 81 -0.24 10.78 22.98
N LYS A 82 -1.46 11.30 23.14
CA LYS A 82 -1.66 12.71 23.48
C LYS A 82 -1.15 13.10 24.87
N LYS A 83 -0.86 12.11 25.73
CA LYS A 83 -0.26 12.31 27.06
C LYS A 83 1.26 12.48 27.02
N ASP A 84 1.90 12.25 25.87
CA ASP A 84 3.36 12.42 25.72
C ASP A 84 3.72 13.92 25.79
N PRO A 85 4.76 14.33 26.55
CA PRO A 85 5.23 15.71 26.59
C PRO A 85 5.54 16.33 25.22
N LYS A 86 5.86 15.51 24.21
CA LYS A 86 6.09 15.93 22.82
C LYS A 86 4.83 16.43 22.13
N ILE A 87 3.66 16.37 22.77
CA ILE A 87 2.41 16.90 22.22
C ILE A 87 2.51 18.37 21.82
N LYS A 88 3.38 19.15 22.47
CA LYS A 88 3.65 20.56 22.13
C LYS A 88 4.46 20.76 20.84
N GLN A 89 4.92 19.68 20.20
CA GLN A 89 5.69 19.71 18.97
C GLN A 89 4.77 19.48 17.77
N GLU A 90 4.74 20.44 16.83
CA GLU A 90 3.93 20.32 15.62
C GLU A 90 4.14 19.00 14.85
N PRO A 91 5.38 18.50 14.64
CA PRO A 91 5.59 17.23 13.94
C PRO A 91 4.92 16.03 14.62
N PHE A 92 4.80 16.06 15.96
CA PHE A 92 4.16 15.00 16.73
C PHE A 92 2.64 15.01 16.52
N LEU A 93 1.98 16.16 16.71
CA LEU A 93 0.54 16.31 16.45
C LEU A 93 0.18 16.03 14.98
N SER A 94 0.99 16.51 14.04
CA SER A 94 0.86 16.22 12.61
C SER A 94 0.92 14.72 12.31
N SER A 95 1.73 13.97 13.07
CA SER A 95 1.79 12.51 12.94
C SER A 95 0.52 11.81 13.41
N LEU A 96 -0.12 12.30 14.49
CA LEU A 96 -1.39 11.78 14.99
C LEU A 96 -2.53 12.10 14.02
N ILE A 97 -2.59 13.33 13.50
CA ILE A 97 -3.55 13.75 12.48
C ILE A 97 -3.46 12.83 11.25
N ARG A 98 -2.24 12.57 10.76
CA ARG A 98 -2.03 11.64 9.64
C ARG A 98 -2.49 10.22 9.98
N SER A 99 -2.21 9.72 11.19
CA SER A 99 -2.65 8.40 11.62
C SER A 99 -4.18 8.27 11.69
N TYR A 100 -4.88 9.27 12.24
CA TYR A 100 -6.34 9.32 12.19
C TYR A 100 -6.85 9.35 10.74
N GLY A 101 -6.21 10.11 9.85
CA GLY A 101 -6.51 10.12 8.42
C GLY A 101 -6.40 8.74 7.77
N GLN A 102 -5.36 7.97 8.09
CA GLN A 102 -5.15 6.63 7.53
C GLN A 102 -6.19 5.61 8.01
N ALA A 103 -6.76 5.85 9.19
CA ALA A 103 -7.85 5.06 9.72
C ALA A 103 -9.22 5.50 9.17
N GLY A 104 -9.28 6.56 8.36
CA GLY A 104 -10.55 7.15 7.88
C GLY A 104 -11.31 7.92 8.96
N MET A 105 -10.65 8.27 10.07
CA MET A 105 -11.24 8.94 11.24
C MET A 105 -11.05 10.45 11.14
N PHE A 106 -11.60 11.07 10.09
CA PHE A 106 -11.42 12.50 9.83
C PHE A 106 -11.89 13.40 11.00
N GLY A 107 -12.99 13.05 11.68
CA GLY A 107 -13.48 13.82 12.83
C GLY A 107 -12.42 13.95 13.94
N HIS A 108 -11.72 12.85 14.27
CA HIS A 108 -10.62 12.87 15.23
C HIS A 108 -9.40 13.62 14.72
N ALA A 109 -9.10 13.54 13.41
CA ALA A 109 -8.02 14.29 12.79
C ALA A 109 -8.27 15.81 12.90
N LEU A 110 -9.49 16.27 12.56
CA LEU A 110 -9.89 17.67 12.66
C LEU A 110 -9.88 18.16 14.10
N LYS A 111 -10.48 17.41 15.03
CA LYS A 111 -10.45 17.74 16.47
C LYS A 111 -9.02 17.88 16.98
N THR A 112 -8.11 16.99 16.57
CA THR A 112 -6.70 17.05 16.98
C THR A 112 -5.99 18.29 16.40
N PHE A 113 -6.33 18.70 15.17
CA PHE A 113 -5.83 19.93 14.58
C PHE A 113 -6.36 21.19 15.28
N GLU A 114 -7.63 21.21 15.69
CA GLU A 114 -8.25 22.31 16.44
C GLU A 114 -7.63 22.44 17.85
N GLN A 115 -7.37 21.32 18.52
CA GLN A 115 -6.71 21.28 19.84
C GLN A 115 -5.27 21.83 19.86
N MET A 116 -4.61 22.01 18.71
CA MET A 116 -3.23 22.54 18.67
C MET A 116 -3.10 23.90 19.35
N GLU A 117 -4.14 24.73 19.31
CA GLU A 117 -4.16 26.06 19.95
C GLU A 117 -4.17 25.97 21.47
N GLU A 118 -5.08 25.15 22.01
CA GLU A 118 -5.18 24.88 23.45
C GLU A 118 -3.90 24.27 24.02
N LEU A 119 -3.20 23.48 23.19
CA LEU A 119 -1.94 22.83 23.53
C LEU A 119 -0.71 23.75 23.35
N GLY A 120 -0.89 24.98 22.84
CA GLY A 120 0.19 25.93 22.57
C GLY A 120 1.15 25.47 21.47
N THR A 121 0.66 24.66 20.52
CA THR A 121 1.46 24.12 19.41
C THR A 121 1.25 24.97 18.15
N PRO A 122 2.33 25.42 17.48
CA PRO A 122 2.20 26.22 16.26
C PRO A 122 1.57 25.42 15.11
N ARG A 123 0.87 26.12 14.24
CA ARG A 123 0.38 25.60 12.96
C ARG A 123 1.22 26.15 11.82
N SER A 124 1.64 25.28 10.93
CA SER A 124 2.32 25.61 9.69
C SER A 124 1.78 24.73 8.54
N ALA A 125 2.45 24.78 7.39
CA ALA A 125 2.16 23.89 6.27
C ALA A 125 2.21 22.40 6.67
N ILE A 126 2.99 22.01 7.69
CA ILE A 126 3.12 20.59 8.11
C ILE A 126 1.80 20.03 8.66
N SER A 127 1.21 20.71 9.65
CA SER A 127 -0.06 20.30 10.25
C SER A 127 -1.23 20.48 9.29
N PHE A 128 -1.21 21.55 8.49
CA PHE A 128 -2.19 21.79 7.42
C PHE A 128 -2.18 20.68 6.37
N ASN A 129 -1.01 20.33 5.82
CA ASN A 129 -0.85 19.22 4.87
C ASN A 129 -1.29 17.88 5.45
N SER A 130 -1.06 17.67 6.75
CA SER A 130 -1.50 16.45 7.46
C SER A 130 -3.03 16.37 7.53
N LEU A 131 -3.72 17.48 7.79
CA LEU A 131 -5.18 17.56 7.82
C LEU A 131 -5.79 17.38 6.43
N LEU A 132 -5.26 18.05 5.40
CA LEU A 132 -5.73 17.88 4.01
C LEU A 132 -5.52 16.44 3.53
N SER A 133 -4.37 15.83 3.86
CA SER A 133 -4.10 14.42 3.57
C SER A 133 -5.10 13.50 4.25
N ALA A 134 -5.50 13.79 5.49
CA ALA A 134 -6.50 13.02 6.23
C ALA A 134 -7.90 13.10 5.59
N CYS A 135 -8.29 14.26 5.07
CA CYS A 135 -9.52 14.42 4.28
C CYS A 135 -9.49 13.55 3.03
N ASN A 136 -8.39 13.61 2.27
CA ASN A 136 -8.22 12.88 1.02
C ASN A 136 -8.24 11.35 1.27
N GLN A 137 -7.58 10.87 2.32
CA GLN A 137 -7.61 9.45 2.74
C GLN A 137 -9.01 9.00 3.20
N SER A 138 -9.80 9.91 3.78
CA SER A 138 -11.19 9.67 4.17
C SER A 138 -12.19 9.87 3.01
N LYS A 139 -11.70 10.13 1.78
CA LYS A 139 -12.49 10.42 0.58
C LYS A 139 -13.41 11.64 0.68
N LEU A 140 -13.06 12.58 1.56
CA LEU A 140 -13.79 13.84 1.75
C LEU A 140 -13.19 14.93 0.86
N PHE A 141 -13.32 14.78 -0.45
CA PHE A 141 -12.65 15.67 -1.42
C PHE A 141 -13.18 17.10 -1.36
N ASP A 142 -14.49 17.30 -1.18
CA ASP A 142 -15.06 18.65 -1.05
C ASP A 142 -14.55 19.37 0.21
N LYS A 143 -14.29 18.62 1.29
CA LYS A 143 -13.66 19.16 2.50
C LYS A 143 -12.21 19.57 2.25
N VAL A 144 -11.47 18.91 1.35
CA VAL A 144 -10.13 19.36 0.96
C VAL A 144 -10.23 20.76 0.35
N LEU A 145 -11.16 20.97 -0.58
CA LEU A 145 -11.36 22.26 -1.25
C LEU A 145 -11.72 23.35 -0.23
N GLN A 146 -12.72 23.07 0.63
CA GLN A 146 -13.15 23.99 1.68
C GLN A 146 -12.01 24.37 2.63
N LEU A 147 -11.29 23.38 3.16
CA LEU A 147 -10.21 23.63 4.12
C LEU A 147 -9.00 24.29 3.47
N PHE A 148 -8.75 24.05 2.18
CA PHE A 148 -7.68 24.72 1.45
C PHE A 148 -7.89 26.24 1.40
N ASP A 149 -9.14 26.68 1.27
CA ASP A 149 -9.49 28.11 1.26
C ASP A 149 -9.63 28.71 2.67
N GLU A 150 -10.19 27.96 3.61
CA GLU A 150 -10.53 28.47 4.96
C GLU A 150 -9.32 28.54 5.91
N ILE A 151 -8.48 27.49 5.95
CA ILE A 151 -7.42 27.35 6.95
C ILE A 151 -6.33 28.43 6.80
N PRO A 152 -5.83 28.74 5.59
CA PRO A 152 -4.88 29.84 5.39
C PRO A 152 -5.40 31.18 5.89
N LYS A 153 -6.68 31.51 5.62
CA LYS A 153 -7.30 32.78 6.02
C LYS A 153 -7.51 32.85 7.54
N LYS A 154 -7.91 31.74 8.16
CA LYS A 154 -8.22 31.69 9.59
C LYS A 154 -6.97 31.67 10.47
N TYR A 155 -5.92 30.98 10.05
CA TYR A 155 -4.75 30.71 10.89
C TYR A 155 -3.44 31.31 10.35
N GLY A 156 -3.47 32.01 9.20
CA GLY A 156 -2.29 32.62 8.60
C GLY A 156 -1.27 31.60 8.07
N VAL A 157 -1.71 30.39 7.72
CA VAL A 157 -0.84 29.34 7.17
C VAL A 157 -0.69 29.56 5.67
N SER A 158 0.54 29.58 5.15
CA SER A 158 0.77 29.64 3.70
C SER A 158 0.76 28.24 3.10
N PRO A 159 -0.11 27.95 2.10
CA PRO A 159 -0.01 26.74 1.31
C PRO A 159 1.33 26.64 0.60
N ASP A 160 1.89 25.43 0.53
CA ASP A 160 3.13 25.08 -0.16
C ASP A 160 2.87 24.11 -1.32
N GLY A 161 3.92 23.72 -2.05
CA GLY A 161 3.79 22.77 -3.17
C GLY A 161 3.16 21.42 -2.77
N ILE A 162 3.34 21.00 -1.51
CA ILE A 162 2.68 19.79 -0.98
C ILE A 162 1.17 20.04 -0.82
N SER A 163 0.78 21.19 -0.29
CA SER A 163 -0.62 21.61 -0.11
C SER A 163 -1.35 21.56 -1.45
N TYR A 164 -0.77 22.21 -2.48
CA TYR A 164 -1.34 22.21 -3.83
C TYR A 164 -1.34 20.80 -4.44
N GLY A 165 -0.29 19.99 -4.23
CA GLY A 165 -0.29 18.59 -4.68
C GLY A 165 -1.43 17.75 -4.07
N ILE A 166 -1.81 18.02 -2.82
CA ILE A 166 -2.97 17.38 -2.18
C ILE A 166 -4.28 17.87 -2.81
N LEU A 167 -4.40 19.17 -3.09
CA LEU A 167 -5.54 19.79 -3.77
C LEU A 167 -5.75 19.22 -5.18
N VAL A 168 -4.68 19.20 -5.99
CA VAL A 168 -4.66 18.59 -7.34
C VAL A 168 -5.13 17.13 -7.27
N ARG A 169 -4.61 16.36 -6.30
CA ARG A 169 -5.06 14.97 -6.10
C ARG A 169 -6.54 14.88 -5.77
N ALA A 170 -7.10 15.80 -4.99
CA ALA A 170 -8.52 15.81 -4.67
C ALA A 170 -9.37 16.09 -5.92
N TYR A 171 -9.01 17.08 -6.74
CA TYR A 171 -9.68 17.34 -8.02
C TYR A 171 -9.62 16.13 -8.96
N CYS A 172 -8.44 15.51 -9.09
CA CYS A 172 -8.25 14.30 -9.89
C CYS A 172 -9.13 13.14 -9.41
N GLN A 173 -9.28 12.93 -8.09
CA GLN A 173 -10.15 11.88 -7.55
C GLN A 173 -11.64 12.15 -7.69
N LYS A 174 -12.04 13.43 -7.82
CA LYS A 174 -13.40 13.83 -8.21
C LYS A 174 -13.67 13.70 -9.71
N GLY A 175 -12.64 13.48 -10.53
CA GLY A 175 -12.73 13.51 -11.99
C GLY A 175 -12.74 14.91 -12.60
N GLU A 176 -12.46 15.94 -11.79
CA GLU A 176 -12.40 17.35 -12.21
C GLU A 176 -10.98 17.68 -12.73
N THR A 177 -10.56 17.03 -13.81
CA THR A 177 -9.20 17.19 -14.39
C THR A 177 -8.88 18.61 -14.84
N ASP A 178 -9.90 19.34 -15.31
CA ASP A 178 -9.75 20.72 -15.77
C ASP A 178 -9.33 21.65 -14.62
N LYS A 179 -9.98 21.51 -13.46
CA LYS A 179 -9.60 22.26 -12.25
C LYS A 179 -8.23 21.85 -11.71
N ALA A 180 -7.84 20.59 -11.90
CA ALA A 180 -6.50 20.13 -11.56
C ALA A 180 -5.42 20.81 -12.42
N MET A 181 -5.69 21.00 -13.72
CA MET A 181 -4.84 21.75 -14.64
C MET A 181 -4.83 23.27 -14.36
N GLU A 182 -5.98 23.85 -13.98
CA GLU A 182 -6.06 25.23 -13.50
C GLU A 182 -5.21 25.43 -12.24
N THR A 183 -5.29 24.51 -11.29
CA THR A 183 -4.48 24.53 -10.05
C THR A 183 -2.99 24.42 -10.37
N LEU A 184 -2.59 23.56 -11.32
CA LEU A 184 -1.20 23.50 -11.79
C LEU A 184 -0.74 24.84 -12.37
N SER A 185 -1.59 25.48 -13.19
CA SER A 185 -1.30 26.80 -13.77
C SER A 185 -1.21 27.91 -12.71
N GLU A 186 -2.05 27.83 -11.67
CA GLU A 186 -2.00 28.73 -10.51
C GLU A 186 -0.68 28.59 -9.73
N MET A 187 -0.23 27.36 -9.48
CA MET A 187 1.07 27.11 -8.85
C MET A 187 2.19 27.81 -9.60
N GLU A 188 2.22 27.67 -10.93
CA GLU A 188 3.23 28.28 -11.79
C GLU A 188 3.17 29.81 -11.76
N LYS A 189 1.96 30.37 -11.87
CA LYS A 189 1.75 31.82 -11.80
C LYS A 189 2.20 32.42 -10.47
N ASN A 190 1.99 31.68 -9.37
CA ASN A 190 2.35 32.09 -8.03
C ASN A 190 3.82 31.79 -7.69
N GLY A 191 4.61 31.26 -8.63
CA GLY A 191 6.02 30.91 -8.42
C GLY A 191 6.23 29.72 -7.46
N VAL A 192 5.20 28.89 -7.27
CA VAL A 192 5.30 27.67 -6.48
C VAL A 192 5.88 26.57 -7.36
N GLU A 193 6.99 25.96 -6.92
CA GLU A 193 7.65 24.89 -7.66
C GLU A 193 6.69 23.70 -7.88
N VAL A 194 6.47 23.36 -9.15
CA VAL A 194 5.64 22.22 -9.54
C VAL A 194 6.51 20.97 -9.60
N SER A 195 6.27 20.04 -8.67
CA SER A 195 6.97 18.76 -8.65
C SER A 195 6.44 17.77 -9.71
N VAL A 196 7.27 16.81 -10.10
CA VAL A 196 6.91 15.65 -10.96
C VAL A 196 5.64 14.94 -10.44
N VAL A 197 5.43 14.91 -9.13
CA VAL A 197 4.26 14.27 -8.50
C VAL A 197 2.95 14.94 -8.91
N VAL A 198 2.94 16.26 -9.13
CA VAL A 198 1.74 17.00 -9.55
C VAL A 198 1.38 16.63 -10.99
N TYR A 199 2.34 16.73 -11.91
CA TYR A 199 2.19 16.33 -13.30
C TYR A 199 1.70 14.89 -13.43
N THR A 200 2.39 13.95 -12.78
CA THR A 200 2.06 12.52 -12.83
C THR A 200 0.71 12.18 -12.20
N THR A 201 0.27 12.93 -11.19
CA THR A 201 -1.08 12.76 -10.59
C THR A 201 -2.17 13.15 -11.59
N ILE A 202 -1.99 14.25 -12.33
CA ILE A 202 -2.94 14.69 -13.35
C ILE A 202 -2.93 13.73 -14.54
N MET A 203 -1.74 13.35 -15.02
CA MET A 203 -1.59 12.36 -16.09
C MET A 203 -2.32 11.05 -15.76
N ASP A 204 -2.13 10.50 -14.55
CA ASP A 204 -2.82 9.28 -14.11
C ASP A 204 -4.35 9.43 -14.14
N ALA A 205 -4.87 10.62 -13.81
CA ALA A 205 -6.30 10.91 -13.88
C ALA A 205 -6.80 11.01 -15.33
N LEU A 206 -6.07 11.71 -16.20
CA LEU A 206 -6.38 11.84 -17.63
C LEU A 206 -6.39 10.47 -18.33
N TYR A 207 -5.38 9.63 -18.08
CA TYR A 207 -5.36 8.27 -18.63
C TYR A 207 -6.57 7.44 -18.18
N LYS A 208 -6.98 7.54 -16.90
CA LYS A 208 -8.16 6.83 -16.38
C LYS A 208 -9.47 7.33 -17.00
N LYS A 209 -9.53 8.60 -17.40
CA LYS A 209 -10.66 9.21 -18.10
C LYS A 209 -10.69 8.85 -19.60
N GLY A 210 -9.60 8.27 -20.13
CA GLY A 210 -9.44 7.93 -21.54
C GLY A 210 -8.83 9.04 -22.39
N GLU A 211 -8.39 10.14 -21.77
CA GLU A 211 -7.82 11.32 -22.43
C GLU A 211 -6.30 11.16 -22.57
N ALA A 212 -5.86 10.08 -23.21
CA ALA A 212 -4.45 9.72 -23.30
C ALA A 212 -3.61 10.76 -24.06
N GLU A 213 -4.18 11.40 -25.09
CA GLU A 213 -3.49 12.45 -25.85
C GLU A 213 -3.13 13.65 -24.97
N GLU A 214 -4.04 14.07 -24.09
CA GLU A 214 -3.80 15.20 -23.20
C GLU A 214 -2.76 14.86 -22.12
N ALA A 215 -2.77 13.61 -21.63
CA ALA A 215 -1.75 13.12 -20.72
C ALA A 215 -0.35 13.12 -21.35
N GLU A 216 -0.24 12.76 -22.63
CA GLU A 216 1.03 12.79 -23.39
C GLU A 216 1.50 14.22 -23.68
N LYS A 217 0.61 15.16 -24.00
CA LYS A 217 0.96 16.59 -24.09
C LYS A 217 1.48 17.14 -22.76
N LEU A 218 0.87 16.71 -21.65
CA LEU A 218 1.29 17.10 -20.31
C LEU A 218 2.69 16.54 -19.98
N TRP A 219 3.01 15.32 -20.42
CA TRP A 219 4.36 14.75 -20.33
C TRP A 219 5.40 15.58 -21.10
N GLU A 220 5.09 15.96 -22.35
CA GLU A 220 5.98 16.83 -23.13
C GLU A 220 6.17 18.19 -22.47
N THR A 221 5.10 18.75 -21.89
CA THR A 221 5.15 20.04 -21.18
C THR A 221 6.04 19.95 -19.95
N MET A 222 5.91 18.88 -19.17
CA MET A 222 6.76 18.58 -18.02
C MET A 222 8.24 18.52 -18.45
N ALA A 223 8.54 17.80 -19.53
CA ALA A 223 9.90 17.68 -20.06
C ALA A 223 10.46 19.02 -20.58
N LYS A 224 9.66 19.80 -21.33
CA LYS A 224 10.05 21.13 -21.86
C LYS A 224 10.36 22.13 -20.75
N LYS A 225 9.71 21.99 -19.58
CA LYS A 225 9.95 22.82 -18.40
C LYS A 225 11.15 22.36 -17.56
N GLY A 226 11.88 21.34 -18.00
CA GLY A 226 13.04 20.81 -17.28
C GLY A 226 12.67 20.01 -16.02
N CYS A 227 11.41 19.61 -15.88
CA CYS A 227 10.97 18.75 -14.79
C CYS A 227 11.29 17.30 -15.17
N GLU A 228 12.45 16.81 -14.73
CA GLU A 228 12.95 15.47 -15.10
C GLU A 228 12.03 14.36 -14.60
N ALA A 229 11.57 13.51 -15.51
CA ALA A 229 10.78 12.35 -15.15
C ALA A 229 11.62 11.36 -14.34
N ASP A 230 11.05 10.84 -13.26
CA ASP A 230 11.64 9.73 -12.52
C ASP A 230 11.07 8.37 -12.97
N VAL A 231 11.56 7.29 -12.34
CA VAL A 231 11.08 5.92 -12.57
C VAL A 231 9.57 5.81 -12.31
N ALA A 232 9.05 6.52 -11.31
CA ALA A 232 7.64 6.45 -10.95
C ALA A 232 6.77 7.12 -12.03
N ALA A 233 7.19 8.28 -12.53
CA ALA A 233 6.54 9.00 -13.62
C ALA A 233 6.47 8.17 -14.90
N SER A 234 7.60 7.56 -15.28
CA SER A 234 7.68 6.66 -16.44
C SER A 234 6.77 5.44 -16.27
N ASN A 235 6.72 4.87 -15.06
CA ASN A 235 5.83 3.75 -14.74
C ASN A 235 4.33 4.10 -14.83
N VAL A 236 3.91 5.35 -14.57
CA VAL A 236 2.51 5.77 -14.80
C VAL A 236 2.16 5.64 -16.29
N ARG A 237 3.04 6.16 -17.17
CA ARG A 237 2.86 6.11 -18.63
C ARG A 237 2.88 4.68 -19.19
N ILE A 238 3.83 3.85 -18.73
CA ILE A 238 3.90 2.43 -19.07
C ILE A 238 2.65 1.68 -18.58
N GLY A 239 2.23 1.95 -17.35
CA GLY A 239 1.09 1.30 -16.69
C GLY A 239 -0.21 1.48 -17.46
N HIS A 240 -0.48 2.68 -17.97
CA HIS A 240 -1.66 2.97 -18.77
C HIS A 240 -1.56 2.47 -20.22
N SER A 241 -0.36 2.11 -20.69
CA SER A 241 -0.16 1.44 -21.98
C SER A 241 -0.40 -0.08 -21.94
N GLN A 242 -0.75 -0.67 -20.79
CA GLN A 242 -1.03 -2.12 -20.66
C GLN A 242 -2.26 -2.65 -21.40
N GLY A 243 -3.13 -1.77 -21.87
CA GLY A 243 -4.22 -2.12 -22.79
C GLY A 243 -3.76 -2.20 -24.25
N GLY A 244 -2.56 -1.68 -24.56
CA GLY A 244 -1.95 -1.73 -25.88
C GLY A 244 -1.08 -2.97 -26.08
N THR A 245 -0.29 -2.93 -27.16
CA THR A 245 0.59 -4.04 -27.55
C THR A 245 1.79 -4.16 -26.61
N PRO A 246 2.30 -5.38 -26.35
CA PRO A 246 3.54 -5.56 -25.60
C PRO A 246 4.73 -4.78 -26.17
N GLU A 247 4.76 -4.58 -27.49
CA GLU A 247 5.77 -3.82 -28.21
C GLU A 247 5.78 -2.34 -27.80
N LYS A 248 4.61 -1.71 -27.62
CA LYS A 248 4.51 -0.33 -27.12
C LYS A 248 5.10 -0.21 -25.71
N ILE A 249 4.80 -1.16 -24.84
CA ILE A 249 5.35 -1.18 -23.46
C ILE A 249 6.86 -1.37 -23.48
N LYS A 250 7.37 -2.27 -24.33
CA LYS A 250 8.81 -2.49 -24.48
C LYS A 250 9.52 -1.21 -24.94
N ALA A 251 8.95 -0.51 -25.93
CA ALA A 251 9.50 0.75 -26.43
C ALA A 251 9.56 1.82 -25.32
N LEU A 252 8.53 1.95 -24.48
CA LEU A 252 8.54 2.88 -23.34
C LEU A 252 9.59 2.50 -22.28
N ILE A 253 9.83 1.21 -22.05
CA ILE A 253 10.90 0.74 -21.15
C ILE A 253 12.30 1.05 -21.73
N GLU A 254 12.45 0.94 -23.06
CA GLU A 254 13.69 1.31 -23.77
C GLU A 254 13.91 2.83 -23.75
N GLU A 255 12.86 3.65 -23.97
CA GLU A 255 12.90 5.11 -23.84
C GLU A 255 13.36 5.52 -22.44
N MET A 256 12.76 4.93 -21.39
CA MET A 256 13.16 5.12 -20.01
C MET A 256 14.64 4.77 -19.78
N SER A 257 15.13 3.66 -20.34
CA SER A 257 16.53 3.25 -20.21
C SER A 257 17.49 4.21 -20.92
N ASN A 258 17.11 4.69 -22.12
CA ASN A 258 17.89 5.64 -22.91
C ASN A 258 17.99 7.02 -22.24
N ALA A 259 16.99 7.39 -21.43
CA ALA A 259 17.02 8.57 -20.58
C ALA A 259 17.89 8.39 -19.31
N GLY A 260 18.59 7.26 -19.16
CA GLY A 260 19.45 6.97 -18.01
C GLY A 260 18.70 6.49 -16.76
N LEU A 261 17.38 6.31 -16.84
CA LEU A 261 16.58 5.76 -15.76
C LEU A 261 16.67 4.23 -15.77
N LYS A 262 16.78 3.61 -14.60
CA LYS A 262 16.81 2.14 -14.49
C LYS A 262 15.38 1.59 -14.34
N PRO A 263 14.85 0.83 -15.32
CA PRO A 263 13.55 0.18 -15.17
C PRO A 263 13.51 -0.71 -13.93
N ASP A 264 12.38 -0.71 -13.23
CA ASP A 264 12.22 -1.46 -12.00
C ASP A 264 11.28 -2.67 -12.18
N THR A 265 11.03 -3.38 -11.08
CA THR A 265 10.13 -4.55 -11.11
C THR A 265 8.71 -4.17 -11.55
N ILE A 266 8.27 -2.93 -11.34
CA ILE A 266 6.96 -2.46 -11.77
C ILE A 266 6.91 -2.36 -13.30
N SER A 267 7.94 -1.77 -13.93
CA SER A 267 8.05 -1.67 -15.40
C SER A 267 7.96 -3.06 -16.06
N TYR A 268 8.74 -4.02 -15.59
CA TYR A 268 8.71 -5.39 -16.11
C TYR A 268 7.42 -6.14 -15.78
N ASN A 269 6.78 -5.87 -14.63
CA ASN A 269 5.48 -6.43 -14.31
C ASN A 269 4.39 -5.98 -15.31
N TYR A 270 4.46 -4.73 -15.79
CA TYR A 270 3.56 -4.24 -16.83
C TYR A 270 3.79 -4.95 -18.17
N LEU A 271 5.04 -5.13 -18.57
CA LEU A 271 5.39 -5.90 -19.78
C LEU A 271 4.92 -7.36 -19.69
N MET A 272 5.18 -8.03 -18.56
CA MET A 272 4.69 -9.40 -18.32
C MET A 272 3.16 -9.46 -18.38
N THR A 273 2.47 -8.50 -17.77
CA THR A 273 1.00 -8.46 -17.78
C THR A 273 0.45 -8.29 -19.19
N SER A 274 1.07 -7.44 -20.02
CA SER A 274 0.66 -7.25 -21.41
C SER A 274 0.91 -8.50 -22.28
N TYR A 275 2.06 -9.16 -22.14
CA TYR A 275 2.30 -10.45 -22.81
C TYR A 275 1.27 -11.50 -22.41
N CYS A 276 0.97 -11.62 -21.12
CA CYS A 276 -0.03 -12.55 -20.63
C CYS A 276 -1.44 -12.25 -21.16
N LYS A 277 -1.86 -10.98 -21.19
CA LYS A 277 -3.14 -10.56 -21.79
C LYS A 277 -3.23 -10.88 -23.28
N SER A 278 -2.10 -10.79 -23.98
CA SER A 278 -1.97 -11.09 -25.40
C SER A 278 -1.79 -12.59 -25.69
N GLY A 279 -1.91 -13.47 -24.68
CA GLY A 279 -1.73 -14.92 -24.82
C GLY A 279 -0.27 -15.37 -25.02
N MET A 280 0.69 -14.46 -24.98
CA MET A 280 2.13 -14.73 -25.21
C MET A 280 2.83 -15.19 -23.92
N ILE A 281 2.36 -16.28 -23.32
CA ILE A 281 2.81 -16.76 -21.99
C ILE A 281 4.32 -17.06 -21.95
N GLU A 282 4.90 -17.63 -23.00
CA GLU A 282 6.35 -17.93 -23.04
C GLU A 282 7.21 -16.66 -23.03
N LYS A 283 6.77 -15.58 -23.71
CA LYS A 283 7.46 -14.28 -23.64
C LYS A 283 7.36 -13.68 -22.23
N ALA A 284 6.20 -13.80 -21.58
CA ALA A 284 6.04 -13.34 -20.19
C ALA A 284 6.98 -14.08 -19.23
N LYS A 285 7.19 -15.39 -19.42
CA LYS A 285 8.15 -16.17 -18.63
C LYS A 285 9.59 -15.74 -18.87
N LYS A 286 9.97 -15.49 -20.12
CA LYS A 286 11.30 -14.99 -20.45
C LYS A 286 11.61 -13.69 -19.69
N VAL A 287 10.66 -12.74 -19.67
CA VAL A 287 10.79 -11.50 -18.87
C VAL A 287 10.96 -11.80 -17.37
N TYR A 288 10.25 -12.80 -16.84
CA TYR A 288 10.41 -13.22 -15.44
C TYR A 288 11.78 -13.82 -15.14
N GLU A 289 12.32 -14.64 -16.05
CA GLU A 289 13.64 -15.28 -15.92
C GLU A 289 14.77 -14.24 -16.00
N GLU A 290 14.62 -13.23 -16.85
CA GLU A 290 15.58 -12.14 -17.03
C GLU A 290 15.52 -11.09 -15.90
N LEU A 291 14.47 -11.10 -15.07
CA LEU A 291 14.21 -10.07 -14.06
C LEU A 291 15.40 -9.86 -13.10
N ASN A 292 15.98 -10.96 -12.61
CA ASN A 292 17.15 -10.92 -11.72
C ASN A 292 18.40 -10.40 -12.45
N GLY A 293 18.59 -10.78 -13.72
CA GLY A 293 19.68 -10.28 -14.55
C GLY A 293 19.61 -8.77 -14.77
N ASN A 294 18.40 -8.22 -14.82
CA ASN A 294 18.14 -6.78 -14.88
C ASN A 294 18.24 -6.07 -13.51
N GLY A 295 18.74 -6.76 -12.47
CA GLY A 295 18.89 -6.22 -11.12
C GLY A 295 17.56 -5.98 -10.39
N CYS A 296 16.48 -6.62 -10.82
CA CYS A 296 15.15 -6.53 -10.24
C CYS A 296 14.79 -7.83 -9.51
N ASN A 297 13.98 -7.73 -8.44
CA ASN A 297 13.56 -8.89 -7.66
C ASN A 297 12.05 -9.12 -7.77
N PRO A 298 11.58 -10.36 -8.01
CA PRO A 298 10.15 -10.65 -8.07
C PRO A 298 9.42 -10.20 -6.81
N ASN A 299 8.28 -9.53 -6.99
CA ASN A 299 7.44 -9.08 -5.87
C ASN A 299 6.06 -9.79 -5.88
N ALA A 300 5.20 -9.45 -4.93
CA ALA A 300 3.87 -10.06 -4.83
C ALA A 300 3.03 -9.85 -6.11
N ALA A 301 3.17 -8.70 -6.77
CA ALA A 301 2.48 -8.43 -8.03
C ALA A 301 3.02 -9.30 -9.19
N THR A 302 4.34 -9.57 -9.23
CA THR A 302 4.95 -10.50 -10.20
C THR A 302 4.32 -11.89 -10.10
N PHE A 303 4.31 -12.46 -8.88
CA PHE A 303 3.72 -13.78 -8.65
C PHE A 303 2.22 -13.79 -8.90
N ARG A 304 1.52 -12.72 -8.52
CA ARG A 304 0.10 -12.56 -8.80
C ARG A 304 -0.20 -12.67 -10.30
N THR A 305 0.51 -11.90 -11.12
CA THR A 305 0.34 -11.91 -12.58
C THR A 305 0.60 -13.31 -13.14
N LEU A 306 1.75 -13.92 -12.85
CA LEU A 306 2.10 -15.22 -13.41
C LEU A 306 1.12 -16.32 -12.99
N VAL A 307 0.80 -16.44 -11.71
CA VAL A 307 -0.14 -17.47 -11.22
C VAL A 307 -1.52 -17.29 -11.86
N TYR A 308 -2.05 -16.07 -11.88
CA TYR A 308 -3.36 -15.78 -12.44
C TYR A 308 -3.46 -16.20 -13.90
N TYR A 309 -2.53 -15.77 -14.74
CA TYR A 309 -2.59 -16.05 -16.17
C TYR A 309 -2.23 -17.50 -16.53
N LEU A 310 -1.30 -18.14 -15.81
CA LEU A 310 -1.02 -19.57 -15.98
C LEU A 310 -2.25 -20.43 -15.65
N CYS A 311 -3.00 -20.08 -14.61
CA CYS A 311 -4.24 -20.80 -14.30
C CYS A 311 -5.32 -20.57 -15.37
N ARG A 312 -5.45 -19.34 -15.87
CA ARG A 312 -6.41 -19.02 -16.95
C ARG A 312 -6.05 -19.67 -18.28
N SER A 313 -4.77 -19.88 -18.57
CA SER A 313 -4.31 -20.61 -19.75
C SER A 313 -4.35 -22.14 -19.56
N GLY A 314 -4.84 -22.63 -18.42
CA GLY A 314 -4.95 -24.06 -18.13
C GLY A 314 -3.65 -24.73 -17.65
N ASP A 315 -2.54 -24.00 -17.51
CA ASP A 315 -1.25 -24.51 -17.02
C ASP A 315 -1.14 -24.37 -15.48
N VAL A 316 -2.11 -24.98 -14.80
CA VAL A 316 -2.29 -24.94 -13.35
C VAL A 316 -1.06 -25.49 -12.61
N GLU A 317 -0.40 -26.50 -13.16
CA GLU A 317 0.79 -27.13 -12.58
C GLU A 317 1.97 -26.17 -12.47
N ARG A 318 2.24 -25.41 -13.54
CA ARG A 318 3.26 -24.36 -13.48
C ARG A 318 2.81 -23.23 -12.57
N GLY A 319 1.52 -22.87 -12.58
CA GLY A 319 0.94 -21.94 -11.61
C GLY A 319 1.24 -22.34 -10.16
N TYR A 320 1.10 -23.62 -9.82
CA TYR A 320 1.43 -24.16 -8.50
C TYR A 320 2.93 -24.09 -8.18
N LYS A 321 3.82 -24.37 -9.15
CA LYS A 321 5.28 -24.20 -8.97
C LYS A 321 5.65 -22.74 -8.68
N VAL A 322 5.07 -21.80 -9.43
CA VAL A 322 5.26 -20.36 -9.21
C VAL A 322 4.75 -19.93 -7.84
N PHE A 323 3.59 -20.46 -7.41
CA PHE A 323 3.07 -20.23 -6.07
C PHE A 323 4.03 -20.73 -4.97
N LYS A 324 4.58 -21.95 -5.08
CA LYS A 324 5.56 -22.46 -4.11
C LYS A 324 6.78 -21.53 -3.99
N LYS A 325 7.32 -21.07 -5.12
CA LYS A 325 8.43 -20.08 -5.14
C LYS A 325 8.03 -18.76 -4.47
N SER A 326 6.80 -18.30 -4.68
CA SER A 326 6.26 -17.09 -4.02
C SER A 326 6.22 -17.22 -2.49
N VAL A 327 5.87 -18.42 -1.99
CA VAL A 327 5.82 -18.72 -0.55
C VAL A 327 7.22 -18.75 0.05
N MET A 328 8.19 -19.36 -0.64
CA MET A 328 9.61 -19.38 -0.24
C MET A 328 10.19 -17.97 -0.16
N MET A 329 9.81 -17.09 -1.08
CA MET A 329 10.26 -15.69 -1.10
C MET A 329 9.48 -14.76 -0.17
N HIS A 330 8.53 -15.30 0.62
CA HIS A 330 7.63 -14.54 1.48
C HIS A 330 6.84 -13.44 0.72
N LYS A 331 6.50 -13.68 -0.56
CA LYS A 331 5.74 -12.78 -1.44
C LYS A 331 4.42 -13.43 -1.86
N ILE A 332 3.49 -13.53 -0.91
CA ILE A 332 2.23 -14.26 -1.12
C ILE A 332 1.30 -13.45 -2.06
N PRO A 333 0.74 -14.07 -3.11
CA PRO A 333 -0.29 -13.45 -3.95
C PRO A 333 -1.57 -13.13 -3.17
N ASP A 334 -2.48 -12.36 -3.78
CA ASP A 334 -3.76 -12.04 -3.13
C ASP A 334 -4.73 -13.23 -3.09
N PHE A 335 -5.78 -13.07 -2.28
CA PHE A 335 -6.83 -14.07 -2.07
C PHE A 335 -7.40 -14.61 -3.38
N ASN A 336 -7.78 -13.71 -4.31
CA ASN A 336 -8.43 -14.08 -5.56
C ASN A 336 -7.51 -14.93 -6.45
N THR A 337 -6.23 -14.58 -6.51
CA THR A 337 -5.25 -15.31 -7.31
C THR A 337 -5.03 -16.71 -6.77
N ILE A 338 -4.91 -16.84 -5.45
CA ILE A 338 -4.74 -18.15 -4.82
C ILE A 338 -6.02 -18.99 -4.97
N LYS A 339 -7.20 -18.37 -4.83
CA LYS A 339 -8.50 -19.04 -5.02
C LYS A 339 -8.59 -19.67 -6.42
N ILE A 340 -8.25 -18.92 -7.46
CA ILE A 340 -8.24 -19.42 -8.85
C ILE A 340 -7.31 -20.62 -9.01
N LEU A 341 -6.13 -20.59 -8.40
CA LEU A 341 -5.18 -21.70 -8.47
C LEU A 341 -5.71 -22.94 -7.74
N VAL A 342 -6.32 -22.78 -6.56
CA VAL A 342 -6.94 -23.90 -5.82
C VAL A 342 -8.08 -24.52 -6.62
N GLU A 343 -9.00 -23.70 -7.15
CA GLU A 343 -10.08 -24.15 -8.02
C GLU A 343 -9.55 -24.89 -9.27
N GLY A 344 -8.49 -24.37 -9.88
CA GLY A 344 -7.82 -25.00 -11.02
C GLY A 344 -7.22 -26.37 -10.68
N LEU A 345 -6.59 -26.50 -9.50
CA LEU A 345 -6.01 -27.76 -9.04
C LEU A 345 -7.10 -28.81 -8.78
N VAL A 346 -8.22 -28.41 -8.16
CA VAL A 346 -9.36 -29.29 -7.93
C VAL A 346 -9.95 -29.77 -9.25
N LYS A 347 -10.15 -28.88 -10.23
CA LYS A 347 -10.61 -29.25 -11.58
C LYS A 347 -9.68 -30.25 -12.28
N LYS A 348 -8.36 -30.17 -12.04
CA LYS A 348 -7.37 -31.14 -12.53
C LYS A 348 -7.18 -32.37 -11.62
N LYS A 349 -8.07 -32.59 -10.65
CA LYS A 349 -8.02 -33.69 -9.67
C LYS A 349 -6.74 -33.72 -8.81
N LYS A 350 -6.05 -32.58 -8.68
CA LYS A 350 -4.85 -32.39 -7.84
C LYS A 350 -5.22 -31.95 -6.42
N ILE A 351 -5.99 -32.81 -5.75
CA ILE A 351 -6.59 -32.52 -4.44
C ILE A 351 -5.54 -32.35 -3.35
N ARG A 352 -4.45 -33.13 -3.39
CA ARG A 352 -3.36 -33.07 -2.40
C ARG A 352 -2.67 -31.70 -2.41
N GLU A 353 -2.34 -31.21 -3.59
CA GLU A 353 -1.72 -29.90 -3.78
C GLU A 353 -2.66 -28.77 -3.34
N ALA A 354 -3.95 -28.84 -3.69
CA ALA A 354 -4.96 -27.89 -3.26
C ALA A 354 -5.04 -27.80 -1.72
N ARG A 355 -5.09 -28.94 -1.02
CA ARG A 355 -5.08 -28.99 0.45
C ARG A 355 -3.77 -28.47 1.05
N GLY A 356 -2.62 -28.78 0.44
CA GLY A 356 -1.31 -28.25 0.85
C GLY A 356 -1.24 -26.72 0.80
N MET A 357 -1.81 -26.11 -0.24
CA MET A 357 -1.90 -24.65 -0.35
C MET A 357 -2.76 -24.06 0.77
N LEU A 358 -3.93 -24.63 1.02
CA LEU A 358 -4.85 -24.16 2.06
C LEU A 358 -4.21 -24.21 3.46
N ARG A 359 -3.49 -25.30 3.79
CA ARG A 359 -2.69 -25.39 5.03
C ARG A 359 -1.66 -24.26 5.14
N THR A 360 -0.95 -23.97 4.05
CA THR A 360 0.05 -22.88 4.01
C THR A 360 -0.58 -21.51 4.27
N ILE A 361 -1.77 -21.26 3.72
CA ILE A 361 -2.51 -20.01 3.89
C ILE A 361 -3.03 -19.88 5.33
N LYS A 362 -3.65 -20.93 5.88
CA LYS A 362 -4.14 -20.97 7.27
C LYS A 362 -3.04 -20.67 8.28
N LYS A 363 -1.81 -21.12 8.03
CA LYS A 363 -0.64 -20.83 8.89
C LYS A 363 -0.16 -19.37 8.82
N LYS A 364 -0.41 -18.66 7.71
CA LYS A 364 0.17 -17.32 7.45
C LYS A 364 -0.80 -16.15 7.64
N PHE A 365 -2.11 -16.38 7.63
CA PHE A 365 -3.12 -15.32 7.74
C PHE A 365 -3.96 -15.47 9.02
N PRO A 366 -4.39 -14.35 9.65
CA PRO A 366 -5.20 -14.37 10.87
C PRO A 366 -6.61 -14.93 10.62
N ALA A 367 -7.23 -15.47 11.68
CA ALA A 367 -8.49 -16.22 11.60
C ALA A 367 -9.65 -15.45 10.94
N ASN A 368 -9.70 -14.13 11.13
CA ASN A 368 -10.69 -13.25 10.49
C ASN A 368 -10.59 -13.22 8.95
N VAL A 369 -9.40 -13.42 8.39
CA VAL A 369 -9.16 -13.52 6.93
C VAL A 369 -9.42 -14.95 6.42
N LEU A 370 -9.44 -15.95 7.31
CA LEU A 370 -9.67 -17.35 6.96
C LEU A 370 -11.15 -17.72 6.79
N ASN A 371 -12.09 -16.89 7.25
CA ASN A 371 -13.53 -17.14 7.04
C ASN A 371 -13.90 -17.23 5.55
N SER A 372 -13.27 -16.41 4.70
CA SER A 372 -13.44 -16.50 3.25
C SER A 372 -12.86 -17.79 2.67
N TRP A 373 -11.80 -18.34 3.27
CA TRP A 373 -11.20 -19.61 2.86
C TRP A 373 -12.03 -20.81 3.27
N LYS A 374 -12.68 -20.80 4.45
CA LYS A 374 -13.61 -21.86 4.86
C LYS A 374 -14.72 -22.07 3.82
N LYS A 375 -15.33 -20.96 3.35
CA LYS A 375 -16.33 -21.00 2.27
C LYS A 375 -15.80 -21.60 0.97
N VAL A 376 -14.56 -21.28 0.61
CA VAL A 376 -13.90 -21.84 -0.58
C VAL A 376 -13.68 -23.35 -0.40
N GLU A 377 -13.22 -23.78 0.78
CA GLU A 377 -13.01 -25.20 1.11
C GLU A 377 -14.31 -26.01 1.04
N GLU A 378 -15.37 -25.52 1.66
CA GLU A 378 -16.70 -26.12 1.61
C GLU A 378 -17.21 -26.21 0.17
N SER A 379 -17.13 -25.12 -0.59
CA SER A 379 -17.59 -25.08 -1.99
C SER A 379 -16.84 -26.04 -2.92
N LEU A 380 -15.60 -26.39 -2.58
CA LEU A 380 -14.75 -27.28 -3.37
C LEU A 380 -14.73 -28.72 -2.85
N GLY A 381 -15.52 -29.05 -1.82
CA GLY A 381 -15.49 -30.37 -1.18
C GLY A 381 -14.13 -30.71 -0.57
N LEU A 382 -13.36 -29.69 -0.19
CA LEU A 382 -12.03 -29.81 0.41
C LEU A 382 -12.05 -29.76 1.94
N ALA A 383 -13.21 -29.44 2.54
CA ALA A 383 -13.41 -29.54 3.98
C ALA A 383 -13.13 -30.98 4.42
N SER A 384 -12.09 -31.17 5.23
CA SER A 384 -11.81 -32.46 5.85
C SER A 384 -12.78 -32.66 7.01
N ASP A 385 -13.60 -33.70 6.94
CA ASP A 385 -13.90 -34.46 8.14
C ASP A 385 -12.57 -35.00 8.68
N SER A 386 -12.30 -34.81 9.97
CA SER A 386 -11.10 -35.20 10.75
C SER A 386 -9.84 -34.34 10.57
N ASP A 387 -9.63 -33.46 11.56
CA ASP A 387 -8.42 -32.66 11.79
C ASP A 387 -7.45 -33.35 12.78
N GLU A 388 -7.39 -34.70 12.82
CA GLU A 388 -6.63 -35.40 13.88
C GLU A 388 -5.58 -36.46 13.47
N GLN A 389 -5.45 -36.90 12.22
CA GLN A 389 -4.49 -37.98 11.92
C GLN A 389 -3.73 -37.80 10.60
N SER A 390 -2.77 -36.86 10.56
CA SER A 390 -1.62 -36.99 9.64
C SER A 390 -0.39 -36.18 10.06
N ALA A 391 -0.23 -35.85 11.35
CA ALA A 391 0.94 -35.11 11.86
C ALA A 391 2.23 -35.96 11.93
N GLY A 392 2.28 -37.10 11.23
CA GLY A 392 3.32 -38.12 11.42
C GLY A 392 4.53 -38.07 10.48
N ASP A 393 4.39 -37.72 9.19
CA ASP A 393 5.36 -38.25 8.21
C ASP A 393 6.05 -37.27 7.24
N GLU A 394 5.85 -35.95 7.31
CA GLU A 394 6.46 -35.02 6.32
C GLU A 394 7.61 -34.13 6.82
N ASP A 395 8.09 -34.31 8.06
CA ASP A 395 9.21 -33.52 8.63
C ASP A 395 10.62 -33.94 8.15
N LYS A 396 10.76 -34.70 7.06
CA LYS A 396 12.08 -35.15 6.56
C LYS A 396 12.53 -34.67 5.18
N GLU A 397 11.73 -33.91 4.43
CA GLU A 397 12.09 -33.55 3.04
C GLU A 397 12.23 -32.05 2.74
N ALA A 398 12.28 -31.20 3.79
CA ALA A 398 12.53 -29.76 3.65
C ALA A 398 13.94 -29.32 4.10
N ALA A 399 14.86 -30.27 4.31
CA ALA A 399 16.27 -30.02 4.60
C ALA A 399 17.15 -30.69 3.54
N ALA A 400 17.05 -30.23 2.29
CA ALA A 400 18.06 -30.40 1.24
C ALA A 400 17.93 -29.29 0.19
#